data_AF-A0A956XUR6-F1
#
_entry.id   AF-A0A956XUR6-F1
#
_cell.length_a   1.000
_cell.length_b   1.000
_cell.length_c   1.000
_cell.angle_alpha   90.00
_cell.angle_beta   90.00
_cell.angle_gamma   90.00
#
_symmetry.space_group_name_H-M   'P 1'
#
loop_
_entity.id
_entity.type
_entity.pdbx_description
1 polymer ?
#
loop_
_entity_poly.entity_id
_entity_poly.type
_entity_poly.pdbx_seq_one_letter_code
_entity_poly.pdbx_strand_id
1 'polypeptide(L)'
;YGLHDIRVLVTQWIDTGLADHVLAYYRSLQEEIAQHGLTDYFVFHDWISDSDMPQYFSLGAVTFALGNYVETFGNTPYESLACGTPVIVASVGPYRDMLPDNLVTKVNYGDAEEAARLAADILQNRQRTSDDTMHWLHENFKQDDMVRTYADVILNARKLGPMPYVHYHLDPGTVAFRLAPWCVVTGDSIYHDFLGTYNDDAQLVRCAIRGQVTAKDCSPDQLIAWYREGYWVPIFPDEAE
;
A
#
# COMPACT_ATOMS: atom_id res chain seq x y z
N TYR A 1 3.90 -25.71 -1.97
CA TYR A 1 2.64 -25.99 -2.69
C TYR A 1 2.78 -26.90 -3.92
N GLY A 2 3.87 -27.68 -4.09
CA GLY A 2 4.02 -28.64 -5.20
C GLY A 2 4.20 -28.01 -6.59
N LEU A 3 4.47 -26.71 -6.65
CA LEU A 3 4.79 -26.00 -7.89
C LEU A 3 6.30 -26.07 -8.13
N HIS A 4 6.69 -26.50 -9.35
CA HIS A 4 8.09 -26.73 -9.71
C HIS A 4 8.55 -25.97 -10.96
N ASP A 5 7.60 -25.52 -11.79
CA ASP A 5 7.87 -24.78 -13.01
C ASP A 5 7.40 -23.33 -12.87
N ILE A 6 8.12 -22.58 -12.04
CA ILE A 6 7.87 -21.16 -11.80
C ILE A 6 9.14 -20.36 -12.10
N ARG A 7 8.94 -19.13 -12.58
CA ARG A 7 9.99 -18.14 -12.75
C ARG A 7 9.49 -16.79 -12.23
N VAL A 8 10.32 -16.11 -11.47
CA VAL A 8 10.09 -14.74 -11.00
C VAL A 8 10.86 -13.83 -11.92
N LEU A 9 10.14 -12.96 -12.64
CA LEU A 9 10.75 -11.93 -13.48
C LEU A 9 11.03 -10.71 -12.60
N VAL A 10 12.25 -10.20 -12.67
CA VAL A 10 12.67 -9.03 -11.89
C VAL A 10 13.27 -8.00 -12.84
N THR A 11 12.53 -6.91 -13.06
CA THR A 11 13.01 -5.73 -13.79
C THR A 11 14.11 -5.03 -13.01
N GLN A 12 15.23 -4.77 -13.67
CA GLN A 12 16.27 -3.91 -13.14
C GLN A 12 15.93 -2.44 -13.35
N TRP A 13 16.07 -1.63 -12.31
CA TRP A 13 15.84 -0.19 -12.37
C TRP A 13 16.77 0.46 -13.41
N ILE A 14 16.27 1.46 -14.14
CA ILE A 14 17.00 2.12 -15.24
C ILE A 14 18.34 2.71 -14.79
N ASP A 15 18.43 3.12 -13.51
CA ASP A 15 19.63 3.69 -12.91
C ASP A 15 20.51 2.68 -12.17
N THR A 16 20.34 1.38 -12.42
CA THR A 16 21.18 0.34 -11.79
C THR A 16 22.67 0.57 -12.00
N GLY A 17 23.08 1.22 -13.09
CA GLY A 17 24.48 1.60 -13.33
C GLY A 17 24.90 2.97 -12.78
N LEU A 18 24.00 3.74 -12.17
CA LEU A 18 24.21 5.17 -11.86
C LEU A 18 24.30 5.50 -10.36
N ALA A 19 23.84 4.61 -9.48
CA ALA A 19 23.83 4.87 -8.04
C ALA A 19 24.31 3.67 -7.20
N ASP A 20 25.32 3.89 -6.35
CA ASP A 20 25.93 2.85 -5.52
C ASP A 20 24.94 2.14 -4.59
N HIS A 21 23.95 2.86 -4.07
CA HIS A 21 22.93 2.27 -3.18
C HIS A 21 21.99 1.32 -3.93
N VAL A 22 21.68 1.58 -5.21
CA VAL A 22 20.87 0.68 -6.05
C VAL A 22 21.65 -0.59 -6.35
N LEU A 23 22.93 -0.47 -6.69
CA LEU A 23 23.82 -1.63 -6.88
C LEU A 23 23.94 -2.48 -5.61
N ALA A 24 24.10 -1.83 -4.45
CA ALA A 24 24.17 -2.52 -3.16
C ALA A 24 22.88 -3.29 -2.85
N TYR A 25 21.72 -2.69 -3.15
CA TYR A 25 20.42 -3.36 -2.99
C TYR A 25 20.30 -4.62 -3.86
N TYR A 26 20.57 -4.53 -5.18
CA TYR A 26 20.49 -5.70 -6.05
C TYR A 26 21.49 -6.79 -5.66
N ARG A 27 22.70 -6.41 -5.21
CA ARG A 27 23.67 -7.38 -4.70
C ARG A 27 23.15 -8.11 -3.47
N SER A 28 22.62 -7.37 -2.48
CA SER A 28 22.01 -7.95 -1.29
C SER A 28 20.88 -8.92 -1.65
N LEU A 29 19.99 -8.52 -2.57
CA LEU A 29 18.89 -9.36 -3.03
C LEU A 29 19.39 -10.64 -3.71
N GLN A 30 20.39 -10.54 -4.59
CA GLN A 30 20.97 -11.70 -5.27
C GLN A 30 21.71 -12.64 -4.30
N GLU A 31 22.40 -12.10 -3.30
CA GLU A 31 23.04 -12.89 -2.24
C GLU A 31 22.01 -13.66 -1.42
N GLU A 32 20.89 -13.03 -1.04
CA GLU A 32 19.79 -13.68 -0.32
C GLU A 32 19.16 -14.80 -1.17
N ILE A 33 18.82 -14.52 -2.43
CA ILE A 33 18.30 -15.53 -3.38
C ILE A 33 19.25 -16.74 -3.48
N ALA A 34 20.56 -16.49 -3.58
CA ALA A 34 21.56 -17.54 -3.68
C ALA A 34 21.70 -18.35 -2.38
N GLN A 35 21.66 -17.70 -1.21
CA GLN A 35 21.69 -18.36 0.10
C GLN A 35 20.50 -19.31 0.29
N HIS A 36 19.35 -18.96 -0.28
CA HIS A 36 18.15 -19.81 -0.28
C HIS A 36 18.12 -20.85 -1.42
N GLY A 37 19.13 -20.89 -2.29
CA GLY A 37 19.20 -21.84 -3.42
C GLY A 37 18.15 -21.58 -4.50
N LEU A 38 17.69 -20.33 -4.64
CA LEU A 38 16.58 -19.95 -5.51
C LEU A 38 17.02 -19.34 -6.84
N THR A 39 18.33 -19.19 -7.09
CA THR A 39 18.88 -18.49 -8.26
C THR A 39 18.24 -18.91 -9.58
N ASP A 40 18.03 -20.20 -9.80
CA ASP A 40 17.47 -20.73 -11.05
C ASP A 40 15.99 -20.37 -11.28
N TYR A 41 15.30 -19.86 -10.25
CA TYR A 41 13.91 -19.43 -10.32
C TYR A 41 13.77 -17.93 -10.62
N PHE A 42 14.85 -17.15 -10.56
CA PHE A 42 14.82 -15.70 -10.78
C PHE A 42 15.44 -15.33 -12.12
N VAL A 43 14.72 -14.50 -12.89
CA VAL A 43 15.18 -13.95 -14.16
C VAL A 43 15.24 -12.44 -14.03
N PHE A 44 16.45 -11.93 -13.81
CA PHE A 44 16.72 -10.49 -13.85
C PHE A 44 16.87 -10.04 -15.29
N HIS A 45 16.25 -8.92 -15.65
CA HIS A 45 16.36 -8.35 -16.99
C HIS A 45 16.33 -6.83 -16.95
N ASP A 46 16.76 -6.22 -18.05
CA ASP A 46 16.81 -4.77 -18.20
C ASP A 46 15.42 -4.13 -18.17
N TRP A 47 15.41 -2.80 -18.02
CA TRP A 47 14.23 -1.96 -18.08
C TRP A 47 13.36 -2.24 -19.33
N ILE A 48 12.04 -2.30 -19.15
CA ILE A 48 11.06 -2.50 -20.22
C ILE A 48 10.46 -1.16 -20.61
N SER A 49 10.29 -0.93 -21.92
CA SER A 49 9.67 0.29 -22.40
C SER A 49 8.19 0.36 -22.02
N ASP A 50 7.67 1.56 -21.78
CA ASP A 50 6.25 1.78 -21.45
C ASP A 50 5.30 1.09 -22.46
N SER A 51 5.62 1.15 -23.75
CA SER A 51 4.81 0.51 -24.81
C SER A 51 4.77 -1.02 -24.77
N ASP A 52 5.73 -1.65 -24.09
CA ASP A 52 5.82 -3.11 -23.94
C ASP A 52 5.31 -3.61 -22.58
N MET A 53 5.05 -2.71 -21.63
CA MET A 53 4.58 -3.04 -20.28
C MET A 53 3.25 -3.82 -20.28
N PRO A 54 2.25 -3.51 -21.13
CA PRO A 54 1.02 -4.30 -21.15
C PRO A 54 1.26 -5.78 -21.49
N GLN A 55 2.15 -6.05 -22.45
CA GLN A 55 2.54 -7.40 -22.84
C GLN A 55 3.30 -8.09 -21.71
N TYR A 56 4.16 -7.35 -21.00
CA TYR A 56 4.88 -7.88 -19.86
C TYR A 56 3.95 -8.28 -18.71
N PHE A 57 3.00 -7.41 -18.33
CA PHE A 57 2.00 -7.78 -17.33
C PHE A 57 1.15 -8.97 -17.79
N SER A 58 0.70 -8.97 -19.05
CA SER A 58 -0.11 -10.05 -19.63
C SER A 58 0.60 -11.41 -19.68
N LEU A 59 1.94 -11.41 -19.74
CA LEU A 59 2.78 -12.61 -19.69
C LEU A 59 2.80 -13.23 -18.29
N GLY A 60 2.68 -12.42 -17.24
CA GLY A 60 2.66 -12.86 -15.86
C GLY A 60 1.42 -13.69 -15.53
N ALA A 61 1.58 -14.66 -14.63
CA ALA A 61 0.45 -15.40 -14.04
C ALA A 61 -0.04 -14.75 -12.73
N VAL A 62 0.84 -14.03 -12.04
CA VAL A 62 0.55 -13.25 -10.84
C VAL A 62 1.59 -12.13 -10.71
N THR A 63 1.16 -10.95 -10.29
CA THR A 63 2.06 -9.83 -9.93
C THR A 63 2.12 -9.68 -8.41
N PHE A 64 3.29 -9.31 -7.89
CA PHE A 64 3.48 -9.04 -6.47
C PHE A 64 3.81 -7.56 -6.25
N ALA A 65 3.07 -6.91 -5.36
CA ALA A 65 3.37 -5.58 -4.84
C ALA A 65 3.35 -5.64 -3.30
N LEU A 66 4.36 -6.30 -2.74
CA LEU A 66 4.43 -6.66 -1.31
C LEU A 66 5.27 -5.71 -0.46
N GLY A 67 5.69 -4.57 -1.01
CA GLY A 67 6.51 -3.59 -0.30
C GLY A 67 5.72 -2.80 0.74
N ASN A 68 6.44 -2.16 1.67
CA ASN A 68 5.91 -1.18 2.62
C ASN A 68 6.04 0.27 2.14
N TYR A 69 6.43 0.49 0.89
CA TYR A 69 6.63 1.84 0.39
C TYR A 69 5.28 2.55 0.28
N VAL A 70 5.14 3.68 0.96
CA VAL A 70 3.92 4.49 0.93
C VAL A 70 3.91 5.30 -0.35
N GLU A 71 3.27 4.75 -1.38
CA GLU A 71 3.03 5.44 -2.64
C GLU A 71 1.84 6.38 -2.53
N THR A 72 1.76 7.36 -3.42
CA THR A 72 0.57 8.22 -3.53
C THR A 72 -0.60 7.50 -4.17
N PHE A 73 -0.34 6.63 -5.15
CA PHE A 73 -1.35 5.84 -5.85
C PHE A 73 -0.86 4.42 -6.16
N GLY A 74 0.32 4.32 -6.78
CA GLY A 74 0.94 3.05 -7.13
C GLY A 74 0.27 2.37 -8.33
N ASN A 75 0.72 2.67 -9.54
CA ASN A 75 0.04 2.21 -10.78
C ASN A 75 0.17 0.71 -11.02
N THR A 76 1.28 0.10 -10.60
CA THR A 76 1.68 -1.26 -10.98
C THR A 76 0.58 -2.32 -10.74
N PRO A 77 -0.12 -2.35 -9.59
CA PRO A 77 -1.20 -3.31 -9.38
C PRO A 77 -2.37 -3.11 -10.34
N TYR A 78 -2.75 -1.86 -10.62
CA TYR A 78 -3.87 -1.54 -11.51
C TYR A 78 -3.54 -1.86 -12.96
N GLU A 79 -2.33 -1.55 -13.41
CA GLU A 79 -1.85 -1.87 -14.75
C GLU A 79 -1.81 -3.38 -14.97
N SER A 80 -1.33 -4.14 -13.96
CA SER A 80 -1.35 -5.59 -14.01
C SER A 80 -2.77 -6.15 -14.11
N LEU A 81 -3.67 -5.68 -13.23
CA LEU A 81 -5.08 -6.09 -13.24
C LEU A 81 -5.75 -5.76 -14.57
N ALA A 82 -5.53 -4.56 -15.12
CA ALA A 82 -6.06 -4.13 -16.42
C ALA A 82 -5.51 -4.94 -17.60
N CYS A 83 -4.31 -5.51 -17.47
CA CYS A 83 -3.73 -6.47 -18.41
C CYS A 83 -4.21 -7.92 -18.16
N GLY A 84 -5.19 -8.10 -17.28
CA GLY A 84 -5.80 -9.38 -16.95
C GLY A 84 -4.98 -10.23 -15.97
N THR A 85 -3.88 -9.72 -15.42
CA THR A 85 -3.02 -10.48 -14.51
C THR A 85 -3.37 -10.16 -13.06
N PRO A 86 -3.71 -11.17 -12.24
CA PRO A 86 -4.08 -10.94 -10.85
C PRO A 86 -2.87 -10.46 -10.06
N VAL A 87 -3.12 -9.65 -9.03
CA VAL A 87 -2.08 -9.07 -8.18
C VAL A 87 -2.31 -9.42 -6.72
N ILE A 88 -1.22 -9.63 -6.00
CA ILE A 88 -1.21 -9.70 -4.53
C ILE A 88 -0.49 -8.46 -4.02
N VAL A 89 -1.21 -7.64 -3.26
CA VAL A 89 -0.69 -6.38 -2.69
C VAL A 89 -0.56 -6.47 -1.19
N ALA A 90 0.47 -5.83 -0.63
CA ALA A 90 0.49 -5.54 0.81
C ALA A 90 -0.51 -4.42 1.11
N SER A 91 -1.26 -4.55 2.20
CA SER A 91 -2.29 -3.59 2.65
C SER A 91 -1.65 -2.33 3.29
N VAL A 92 -0.84 -1.63 2.49
CA VAL A 92 -0.03 -0.47 2.88
C VAL A 92 -0.47 0.74 2.07
N GLY A 93 -0.62 1.88 2.74
CA GLY A 93 -0.97 3.15 2.08
C GLY A 93 -2.19 3.03 1.15
N PRO A 94 -2.10 3.45 -0.13
CA PRO A 94 -3.25 3.51 -1.03
C PRO A 94 -3.83 2.12 -1.34
N TYR A 95 -3.02 1.06 -1.29
CA TYR A 95 -3.48 -0.31 -1.56
C TYR A 95 -4.44 -0.85 -0.50
N ARG A 96 -4.52 -0.20 0.67
CA ARG A 96 -5.48 -0.56 1.72
C ARG A 96 -6.91 -0.26 1.30
N ASP A 97 -7.17 0.91 0.73
CA ASP A 97 -8.53 1.42 0.60
C ASP A 97 -8.98 1.70 -0.84
N MET A 98 -8.03 1.80 -1.79
CA MET A 98 -8.37 2.31 -3.11
C MET A 98 -9.06 1.30 -4.03
N LEU A 99 -8.74 0.01 -3.88
CA LEU A 99 -9.53 -1.07 -4.46
C LEU A 99 -10.34 -1.76 -3.35
N PRO A 100 -11.64 -2.01 -3.57
CA PRO A 100 -12.44 -2.84 -2.67
C PRO A 100 -11.79 -4.21 -2.43
N ASP A 101 -11.92 -4.74 -1.20
CA ASP A 101 -11.27 -6.01 -0.77
C ASP A 101 -11.67 -7.22 -1.63
N ASN A 102 -12.86 -7.19 -2.25
CA ASN A 102 -13.32 -8.27 -3.10
C ASN A 102 -12.77 -8.21 -4.54
N LEU A 103 -12.06 -7.15 -4.90
CA LEU A 103 -11.56 -6.90 -6.26
C LEU A 103 -10.04 -7.11 -6.41
N VAL A 104 -9.32 -7.21 -5.29
CA VAL A 104 -7.88 -7.43 -5.28
C VAL A 104 -7.46 -8.26 -4.08
N THR A 105 -6.49 -9.14 -4.28
CA THR A 105 -5.94 -9.95 -3.21
C THR A 105 -5.00 -9.11 -2.35
N LYS A 106 -5.33 -8.94 -1.07
CA LYS A 106 -4.53 -8.16 -0.10
C LYS A 106 -3.95 -9.08 0.97
N VAL A 107 -2.73 -8.78 1.39
CA VAL A 107 -2.08 -9.41 2.54
C VAL A 107 -1.55 -8.36 3.49
N ASN A 108 -1.33 -8.75 4.74
CA ASN A 108 -0.61 -7.91 5.68
C ASN A 108 0.86 -7.79 5.25
N TYR A 109 1.47 -6.63 5.48
CA TYR A 109 2.89 -6.44 5.17
C TYR A 109 3.75 -7.46 5.94
N GLY A 110 4.68 -8.11 5.26
CA GLY A 110 5.55 -9.14 5.83
C GLY A 110 4.94 -10.54 5.94
N ASP A 111 3.65 -10.73 5.61
CA ASP A 111 3.01 -12.05 5.61
C ASP A 111 3.32 -12.83 4.32
N ALA A 112 4.58 -13.28 4.22
CA ALA A 112 5.07 -14.03 3.07
C ALA A 112 4.40 -15.41 2.93
N GLU A 113 3.98 -16.02 4.05
CA GLU A 113 3.33 -17.34 4.03
C GLU A 113 1.94 -17.24 3.39
N GLU A 114 1.13 -16.26 3.79
CA GLU A 114 -0.18 -16.03 3.22
C GLU A 114 -0.08 -15.58 1.75
N ALA A 115 0.88 -14.70 1.43
CA ALA A 115 1.14 -14.32 0.05
C ALA A 115 1.50 -15.53 -0.82
N ALA A 116 2.34 -16.45 -0.32
CA ALA A 116 2.70 -17.67 -1.03
C ALA A 116 1.51 -18.63 -1.16
N ARG A 117 0.64 -18.73 -0.15
CA ARG A 117 -0.59 -19.54 -0.19
C ARG A 117 -1.54 -19.04 -1.27
N LEU A 118 -1.79 -17.75 -1.30
CA LEU A 118 -2.67 -17.10 -2.28
C LEU A 118 -2.09 -17.18 -3.70
N ALA A 119 -0.78 -16.97 -3.85
CA ALA A 119 -0.11 -17.14 -5.13
C ALA A 119 -0.23 -18.58 -5.65
N ALA A 120 -0.07 -19.57 -4.78
CA ALA A 120 -0.24 -20.96 -5.16
C ALA A 120 -1.66 -21.28 -5.63
N ASP A 121 -2.67 -20.74 -4.95
CA ASP A 121 -4.09 -20.87 -5.36
C ASP A 121 -4.34 -20.25 -6.74
N ILE A 122 -3.87 -19.02 -6.95
CA ILE A 122 -3.96 -18.31 -8.25
C ILE A 122 -3.32 -19.16 -9.36
N LEU A 123 -2.10 -19.65 -9.14
CA LEU A 123 -1.34 -20.41 -10.13
C LEU A 123 -1.96 -21.77 -10.45
N GLN A 124 -2.39 -22.52 -9.43
CA GLN A 124 -3.00 -23.85 -9.60
C GLN A 124 -4.34 -23.76 -10.33
N ASN A 125 -5.13 -22.74 -10.02
CA ASN A 125 -6.43 -22.51 -10.65
C ASN A 125 -6.33 -21.67 -11.95
N ARG A 126 -5.14 -21.21 -12.32
CA ARG A 126 -4.88 -20.34 -13.48
C ARG A 126 -5.81 -19.12 -13.50
N GLN A 127 -6.02 -18.52 -12.33
CA GLN A 127 -6.89 -17.37 -12.18
C GLN A 127 -6.37 -16.19 -13.01
N ARG A 128 -7.30 -15.41 -13.55
CA ARG A 128 -7.04 -14.13 -14.21
C ARG A 128 -7.82 -13.05 -13.47
N THR A 129 -7.57 -11.77 -13.78
CA THR A 129 -8.41 -10.68 -13.29
C THR A 129 -9.88 -10.98 -13.57
N SER A 130 -10.74 -10.80 -12.57
CA SER A 130 -12.18 -11.05 -12.71
C SER A 130 -12.84 -9.99 -13.58
N ASP A 131 -13.98 -10.32 -14.18
CA ASP A 131 -14.79 -9.36 -14.93
C ASP A 131 -15.25 -8.19 -14.05
N ASP A 132 -15.56 -8.45 -12.77
CA ASP A 132 -15.94 -7.41 -11.80
C ASP A 132 -14.80 -6.42 -11.56
N THR A 133 -13.57 -6.90 -11.39
CA THR A 133 -12.40 -6.04 -11.22
C THR A 133 -12.15 -5.24 -12.50
N MET A 134 -12.20 -5.88 -13.68
CA MET A 134 -12.04 -5.19 -14.97
C MET A 134 -13.10 -4.10 -15.16
N HIS A 135 -14.36 -4.41 -14.86
CA HIS A 135 -15.46 -3.47 -14.94
C HIS A 135 -15.24 -2.28 -14.00
N TRP A 136 -14.88 -2.53 -12.74
CA TRP A 136 -14.61 -1.47 -11.77
C TRP A 136 -13.47 -0.56 -12.22
N LEU A 137 -12.36 -1.12 -12.73
CA LEU A 137 -11.24 -0.34 -13.27
C LEU A 137 -11.69 0.51 -14.46
N HIS A 138 -12.45 -0.08 -15.38
CA HIS A 138 -13.00 0.64 -16.51
C HIS A 138 -13.98 1.71 -16.09
N GLU A 139 -14.73 1.59 -14.99
CA GLU A 139 -15.65 2.64 -14.54
C GLU A 139 -14.95 3.77 -13.80
N ASN A 140 -13.96 3.46 -12.97
CA ASN A 140 -13.35 4.42 -12.05
C ASN A 140 -12.09 5.10 -12.64
N PHE A 141 -11.44 4.48 -13.63
CA PHE A 141 -10.18 4.99 -14.21
C PHE A 141 -10.26 5.24 -15.73
N LYS A 142 -11.40 5.71 -16.24
CA LYS A 142 -11.49 6.17 -17.64
C LYS A 142 -10.65 7.41 -17.86
N GLN A 143 -9.67 7.30 -18.76
CA GLN A 143 -8.83 8.43 -19.15
C GLN A 143 -9.67 9.62 -19.66
N ASP A 144 -10.71 9.36 -20.45
CA ASP A 144 -11.60 10.41 -20.97
C ASP A 144 -12.30 11.18 -19.84
N ASP A 145 -12.76 10.50 -18.80
CA ASP A 145 -13.40 11.14 -17.65
C ASP A 145 -12.40 11.94 -16.83
N MET A 146 -11.16 11.44 -16.66
CA MET A 146 -10.09 12.20 -16.03
C MET A 146 -9.82 13.49 -16.81
N VAL A 147 -9.58 13.41 -18.12
CA VAL A 147 -9.28 14.59 -18.97
C VAL A 147 -10.44 15.60 -18.92
N ARG A 148 -11.69 15.12 -19.04
CA ARG A 148 -12.87 15.98 -18.97
C ARG A 148 -12.98 16.68 -17.61
N THR A 149 -12.77 15.95 -16.52
CA THR A 149 -12.87 16.48 -15.16
C THR A 149 -11.75 17.49 -14.88
N TYR A 150 -10.53 17.22 -15.31
CA TYR A 150 -9.43 18.19 -15.21
C TYR A 150 -9.74 19.47 -15.99
N ALA A 151 -10.24 19.35 -17.23
CA ALA A 151 -10.64 20.50 -18.03
C ALA A 151 -11.74 21.32 -17.34
N ASP A 152 -12.76 20.65 -16.79
CA ASP A 152 -13.83 21.30 -16.04
C ASP A 152 -13.30 22.06 -14.80
N VAL A 153 -12.50 21.40 -13.97
CA VAL A 153 -11.90 22.02 -12.77
C VAL A 153 -11.07 23.23 -13.17
N ILE A 154 -10.24 23.16 -14.21
CA ILE A 154 -9.39 24.28 -14.63
C ILE A 154 -10.23 25.45 -15.16
N LEU A 155 -11.24 25.18 -15.99
CA LEU A 155 -12.03 26.22 -16.65
C LEU A 155 -13.08 26.85 -15.73
N ASN A 156 -13.60 26.08 -14.77
CA ASN A 156 -14.71 26.46 -13.93
C ASN A 156 -14.33 26.66 -12.45
N ALA A 157 -13.06 26.50 -12.07
CA ALA A 157 -12.58 26.80 -10.73
C ALA A 157 -12.92 28.25 -10.33
N ARG A 158 -13.39 28.41 -9.10
CA ARG A 158 -13.65 29.70 -8.49
C ARG A 158 -12.72 29.90 -7.32
N LYS A 159 -12.15 31.11 -7.24
CA LYS A 159 -11.38 31.52 -6.07
C LYS A 159 -12.32 31.60 -4.86
N LEU A 160 -12.10 30.75 -3.87
CA LEU A 160 -12.76 30.86 -2.57
C LEU A 160 -12.17 32.02 -1.77
N GLY A 161 -12.91 32.44 -0.74
CA GLY A 161 -12.39 33.40 0.24
C GLY A 161 -11.11 32.89 0.93
N PRO A 162 -10.34 33.78 1.56
CA PRO A 162 -9.17 33.37 2.32
C PRO A 162 -9.56 32.34 3.40
N MET A 163 -8.79 31.26 3.50
CA MET A 163 -8.95 30.28 4.56
C MET A 163 -8.61 30.93 5.90
N PRO A 164 -9.51 30.90 6.91
CA PRO A 164 -9.18 31.42 8.22
C PRO A 164 -8.11 30.55 8.86
N TYR A 165 -7.01 31.17 9.31
CA TYR A 165 -6.03 30.47 10.13
C TYR A 165 -6.56 30.37 11.55
N VAL A 166 -6.83 29.14 12.02
CA VAL A 166 -7.20 28.85 13.39
C VAL A 166 -6.07 28.07 14.04
N HIS A 167 -5.48 28.64 15.09
CA HIS A 167 -4.47 27.94 15.88
C HIS A 167 -5.16 27.18 17.02
N TYR A 168 -5.12 25.86 16.96
CA TYR A 168 -5.60 24.99 18.03
C TYR A 168 -4.48 24.73 19.04
N HIS A 169 -4.67 25.13 20.31
CA HIS A 169 -3.80 24.69 21.39
C HIS A 169 -4.08 23.20 21.68
N LEU A 170 -3.09 22.34 21.47
CA LEU A 170 -3.19 20.93 21.81
C LEU A 170 -3.08 20.75 23.33
N ASP A 171 -4.22 20.57 24.00
CA ASP A 171 -4.27 20.15 25.40
C ASP A 171 -4.70 18.67 25.48
N PRO A 172 -3.78 17.73 25.78
CA PRO A 172 -4.09 16.30 25.85
C PRO A 172 -5.04 15.94 26.99
N GLY A 173 -5.28 16.83 27.95
CA GLY A 173 -6.27 16.65 29.00
C GLY A 173 -7.72 16.83 28.52
N THR A 174 -7.92 17.53 27.42
CA THR A 174 -9.26 17.96 26.95
C THR A 174 -9.56 17.54 25.52
N VAL A 175 -8.55 17.40 24.67
CA VAL A 175 -8.69 16.98 23.27
C VAL A 175 -8.80 15.45 23.17
N ALA A 176 -9.65 14.99 22.26
CA ALA A 176 -9.73 13.59 21.91
C ALA A 176 -8.73 13.23 20.80
N PHE A 177 -8.26 11.99 20.79
CA PHE A 177 -7.37 11.47 19.78
C PHE A 177 -8.01 10.27 19.08
N ARG A 178 -7.64 10.08 17.81
CA ARG A 178 -7.92 8.86 17.03
C ARG A 178 -6.64 8.28 16.48
N LEU A 179 -6.70 7.01 16.09
CA LEU A 179 -5.61 6.37 15.37
C LEU A 179 -5.26 7.19 14.12
N ALA A 180 -3.97 7.38 13.88
CA ALA A 180 -3.51 8.08 12.70
C ALA A 180 -3.94 7.34 11.42
N PRO A 181 -4.27 8.05 10.32
CA PRO A 181 -4.79 7.41 9.10
C PRO A 181 -3.77 6.47 8.41
N TRP A 182 -2.48 6.63 8.71
CA TRP A 182 -1.40 5.75 8.24
C TRP A 182 -1.10 4.59 9.22
N CYS A 183 -1.96 4.38 10.21
CA CYS A 183 -1.89 3.26 11.13
C CYS A 183 -3.15 2.40 11.00
N VAL A 184 -3.00 1.08 11.08
CA VAL A 184 -4.11 0.13 10.99
C VAL A 184 -3.98 -0.95 12.05
N VAL A 185 -5.09 -1.32 12.67
CA VAL A 185 -5.13 -2.43 13.62
C VAL A 185 -5.15 -3.75 12.83
N THR A 186 -4.19 -4.61 13.09
CA THR A 186 -4.04 -5.93 12.47
C THR A 186 -3.94 -6.99 13.57
N GLY A 187 -5.04 -7.69 13.85
CA GLY A 187 -5.12 -8.64 14.95
C GLY A 187 -4.86 -7.94 16.29
N ASP A 188 -3.83 -8.41 17.01
CA ASP A 188 -3.40 -7.87 18.31
C ASP A 188 -2.26 -6.84 18.18
N SER A 189 -2.08 -6.23 17.01
CA SER A 189 -1.03 -5.25 16.74
C SER A 189 -1.52 -4.07 15.91
N ILE A 190 -0.71 -3.02 15.83
CA ILE A 190 -0.92 -1.88 14.93
C ILE A 190 0.22 -1.83 13.93
N TYR A 191 -0.11 -1.88 12.64
CA TYR A 191 0.83 -1.60 11.58
C TYR A 191 0.95 -0.08 11.35
N HIS A 192 2.17 0.42 11.20
CA HIS A 192 2.45 1.82 10.93
C HIS A 192 3.13 1.98 9.56
N ASP A 193 2.44 2.56 8.58
CA ASP A 193 2.89 2.61 7.18
C ASP A 193 4.27 3.26 7.03
N PHE A 194 4.51 4.41 7.66
CA PHE A 194 5.80 5.12 7.56
C PHE A 194 6.96 4.48 8.32
N LEU A 195 6.68 3.67 9.34
CA LEU A 195 7.72 2.93 10.07
C LEU A 195 7.96 1.56 9.43
N GLY A 196 6.97 1.02 8.71
CA GLY A 196 7.03 -0.31 8.12
C GLY A 196 7.04 -1.44 9.15
N THR A 197 6.56 -1.18 10.38
CA THR A 197 6.63 -2.11 11.50
C THR A 197 5.28 -2.26 12.20
N TYR A 198 5.17 -3.34 12.98
CA TYR A 198 4.03 -3.60 13.86
C TYR A 198 4.40 -3.22 15.30
N ASN A 199 3.41 -2.72 16.04
CA ASN A 199 3.47 -2.45 17.47
C ASN A 199 2.38 -3.25 18.18
N ASP A 200 2.79 -4.09 19.12
CA ASP A 200 1.94 -5.00 19.89
C ASP A 200 1.66 -4.52 21.32
N ASP A 201 1.93 -3.24 21.63
CA ASP A 201 1.59 -2.66 22.93
C ASP A 201 0.08 -2.78 23.20
N ALA A 202 -0.27 -3.60 24.19
CA ALA A 202 -1.65 -3.96 24.49
C ALA A 202 -2.51 -2.76 24.91
N GLN A 203 -1.90 -1.70 25.45
CA GLN A 203 -2.63 -0.48 25.79
C GLN A 203 -2.94 0.34 24.54
N LEU A 204 -1.96 0.50 23.65
CA LEU A 204 -2.09 1.18 22.37
C LEU A 204 -3.15 0.49 21.50
N VAL A 205 -3.05 -0.83 21.31
CA VAL A 205 -4.01 -1.63 20.51
C VAL A 205 -5.42 -1.52 21.08
N ARG A 206 -5.59 -1.64 22.39
CA ARG A 206 -6.89 -1.47 23.05
C ARG A 206 -7.44 -0.05 22.89
N CYS A 207 -6.60 0.98 23.04
CA CYS A 207 -7.00 2.37 22.82
C CYS A 207 -7.45 2.51 21.33
N ALA A 208 -6.72 1.94 20.36
CA ALA A 208 -7.04 2.02 18.92
C ALA A 208 -8.37 1.33 18.53
N ILE A 209 -8.67 0.15 19.08
CA ILE A 209 -9.94 -0.57 18.82
C ILE A 209 -11.17 0.24 19.28
N ARG A 210 -11.02 1.14 20.28
CA ARG A 210 -12.11 2.03 20.71
C ARG A 210 -12.43 3.14 19.70
N GLY A 211 -11.58 3.36 18.71
CA GLY A 211 -11.71 4.40 17.68
C GLY A 211 -11.28 5.79 18.17
N GLN A 212 -11.83 6.24 19.29
CA GLN A 212 -11.52 7.54 19.89
C GLN A 212 -11.18 7.39 21.37
N VAL A 213 -10.15 8.09 21.81
CA VAL A 213 -9.70 8.09 23.21
C VAL A 213 -9.47 9.50 23.73
N THR A 214 -9.57 9.64 25.05
CA THR A 214 -9.35 10.88 25.79
C THR A 214 -8.44 10.63 26.99
N ALA A 215 -8.14 11.67 27.76
CA ALA A 215 -7.44 11.55 29.05
C ALA A 215 -8.14 10.64 30.09
N LYS A 216 -9.40 10.24 29.85
CA LYS A 216 -10.10 9.24 30.67
C LYS A 216 -9.67 7.80 30.37
N ASP A 217 -9.13 7.56 29.18
CA ASP A 217 -8.80 6.22 28.67
C ASP A 217 -7.30 5.90 28.80
N CYS A 218 -6.45 6.86 28.48
CA CYS A 218 -5.00 6.74 28.47
C CYS A 218 -4.44 8.07 29.07
N SER A 219 -3.30 8.07 29.79
CA SER A 219 -2.82 9.29 30.47
C SER A 219 -2.41 10.37 29.45
N PRO A 220 -2.51 11.68 29.79
CA PRO A 220 -2.12 12.75 28.87
C PRO A 220 -0.70 12.62 28.33
N ASP A 221 0.26 12.22 29.18
CA ASP A 221 1.65 11.99 28.77
C ASP A 221 1.78 10.85 27.77
N GLN A 222 1.01 9.76 27.95
CA GLN A 222 1.00 8.63 27.03
C GLN A 222 0.41 9.01 25.67
N LEU A 223 -0.69 9.78 25.67
CA LEU A 223 -1.31 10.26 24.44
C LEU A 223 -0.35 11.15 23.64
N ILE A 224 0.39 12.03 24.32
CA ILE A 224 1.41 12.86 23.67
C ILE A 224 2.60 12.04 23.18
N ALA A 225 3.02 11.01 23.91
CA ALA A 225 4.08 10.12 23.47
C ALA A 225 3.70 9.43 22.15
N TRP A 226 2.51 8.82 22.10
CA TRP A 226 2.08 8.15 20.87
C TRP A 226 1.76 9.11 19.73
N TYR A 227 1.28 10.33 20.02
CA TYR A 227 1.15 11.40 19.02
C TYR A 227 2.52 11.73 18.38
N ARG A 228 3.57 11.87 19.21
CA ARG A 228 4.94 12.14 18.72
C ARG A 228 5.53 10.98 17.94
N GLU A 229 5.17 9.75 18.29
CA GLU A 229 5.55 8.54 17.57
C GLU A 229 4.73 8.33 16.28
N GLY A 230 3.69 9.14 16.05
CA GLY A 230 2.88 9.08 14.84
C GLY A 230 1.70 8.12 14.89
N TYR A 231 1.41 7.47 16.03
CA TYR A 231 0.28 6.53 16.11
C TYR A 231 -1.08 7.22 16.28
N TRP A 232 -1.11 8.43 16.84
CA TRP A 232 -2.36 9.14 17.13
C TRP A 232 -2.37 10.52 16.53
N VAL A 233 -3.55 10.99 16.14
CA VAL A 233 -3.80 12.37 15.71
C VAL A 233 -4.90 12.99 16.57
N PRO A 234 -4.78 14.27 16.96
CA PRO A 234 -5.84 14.97 17.66
C PRO A 234 -7.05 15.14 16.74
N ILE A 235 -8.25 15.07 17.32
CA ILE A 235 -9.51 15.37 16.64
C ILE A 235 -9.86 16.82 16.97
N PHE A 236 -9.85 17.69 15.97
CA PHE A 236 -10.22 19.09 16.14
C PHE A 236 -11.72 19.30 15.94
N PRO A 237 -12.33 20.33 16.57
CA PRO A 237 -13.78 20.53 16.53
C PRO A 237 -14.39 20.66 15.13
N ASP A 238 -13.63 21.22 14.18
CA ASP A 238 -14.08 21.40 12.79
C ASP A 238 -14.02 20.10 11.97
N GLU A 239 -13.42 19.03 12.49
CA GLU A 239 -13.35 17.70 11.86
C GLU A 239 -14.42 16.73 12.39
N ALA A 240 -15.29 17.16 13.29
CA ALA A 240 -16.29 16.33 13.95
C ALA A 240 -17.67 16.30 13.24
N GLU A 241 -17.79 16.88 12.05
CA GLU A 241 -18.97 16.83 11.16
C GLU A 241 -18.87 15.73 10.09
#